data_AF-A0A8T5UI95-F1
#
_entry.id   AF-A0A8T5UI95-F1
#
_cell.length_a   1.000
_cell.length_b   1.000
_cell.length_c   1.000
_cell.angle_alpha   90.00
_cell.angle_beta   90.00
_cell.angle_gamma   90.00
#
_symmetry.space_group_name_H-M   'P 1'
#
loop_
_entity.id
_entity.type
_entity.pdbx_description
1 polymer ?
#
loop_
_entity_poly.entity_id
_entity_poly.type
_entity_poly.pdbx_seq_one_letter_code
_entity_poly.pdbx_strand_id
1 'polypeptide(L)'
;TMGDVLDDVTVRTGKRQQAIYYGFQSFFIKFGQVFIAVTISLSHILTGYQQGAPTQEPLALFGIRIHVAIVPAILVLVTVLLFWKYYKLTPEKVAANKEKLAEMGLK
;
A
#
# COMPACT_ATOMS: atom_id res chain seq x y z
N THR A 1 -5.90 -4.16 -11.91
CA THR A 1 -6.79 -4.19 -10.71
C THR A 1 -6.38 -5.35 -9.80
N MET A 2 -6.88 -5.43 -8.56
CA MET A 2 -6.63 -6.59 -7.70
C MET A 2 -7.12 -7.90 -8.36
N GLY A 3 -8.25 -7.85 -9.07
CA GLY A 3 -8.76 -8.98 -9.85
C GLY A 3 -7.76 -9.47 -10.90
N ASP A 4 -7.17 -8.56 -11.68
CA ASP A 4 -6.20 -8.95 -12.72
C ASP A 4 -4.95 -9.63 -12.13
N VAL A 5 -4.51 -9.21 -10.92
CA VAL A 5 -3.40 -9.85 -10.21
C VAL A 5 -3.78 -11.25 -9.72
N LEU A 6 -4.99 -11.42 -9.18
CA LEU A 6 -5.49 -12.72 -8.73
C LEU A 6 -5.67 -13.68 -9.91
N ASP A 7 -6.10 -13.18 -11.05
CA ASP A 7 -6.22 -13.96 -12.28
C ASP A 7 -4.83 -14.39 -12.79
N ASP A 8 -3.84 -13.49 -12.82
CA ASP A 8 -2.45 -13.85 -13.17
C ASP A 8 -1.86 -14.92 -12.24
N VAL A 9 -2.08 -14.79 -10.93
CA VAL A 9 -1.68 -15.81 -9.95
C VAL A 9 -2.41 -17.13 -10.17
N THR A 10 -3.71 -17.09 -10.46
CA THR A 10 -4.52 -18.29 -10.68
C THR A 10 -4.03 -19.03 -11.93
N VAL A 11 -3.73 -18.31 -13.03
CA VAL A 11 -3.13 -18.88 -14.24
C VAL A 11 -1.77 -19.52 -13.94
N ARG A 12 -0.94 -18.88 -13.11
CA ARG A 12 0.41 -19.38 -12.78
C ARG A 12 0.42 -20.58 -11.84
N THR A 13 -0.53 -20.65 -10.91
CA THR A 13 -0.57 -21.66 -9.84
C THR A 13 -1.59 -22.77 -10.08
N GLY A 14 -2.52 -22.56 -11.02
CA GLY A 14 -3.66 -23.44 -11.25
C GLY A 14 -4.68 -23.48 -10.10
N LYS A 15 -4.54 -22.61 -9.10
CA LYS A 15 -5.37 -22.60 -7.89
C LYS A 15 -5.95 -21.22 -7.65
N ARG A 16 -7.28 -21.14 -7.49
CA ARG A 16 -7.97 -19.89 -7.19
C ARG A 16 -8.01 -19.65 -5.68
N GLN A 17 -7.00 -18.94 -5.16
CA GLN A 17 -6.79 -18.73 -3.72
C GLN A 17 -7.11 -17.32 -3.24
N GLN A 18 -8.22 -16.72 -3.71
CA GLN A 18 -8.54 -15.31 -3.47
C GLN A 18 -8.57 -14.94 -1.97
N ALA A 19 -9.14 -15.79 -1.12
CA ALA A 19 -9.27 -15.54 0.32
C ALA A 19 -7.91 -15.30 1.01
N ILE A 20 -6.87 -16.02 0.59
CA ILE A 20 -5.51 -15.87 1.15
C ILE A 20 -4.97 -14.48 0.80
N TYR A 21 -5.02 -14.09 -0.47
CA TYR A 21 -4.52 -12.79 -0.93
C TYR A 21 -5.30 -11.62 -0.33
N TYR A 22 -6.63 -11.70 -0.25
CA TYR A 22 -7.43 -10.69 0.44
C TYR A 22 -7.17 -10.65 1.95
N GLY A 23 -6.87 -11.80 2.57
CA GLY A 23 -6.43 -11.87 3.97
C GLY A 23 -5.14 -11.09 4.20
N PHE A 24 -4.13 -11.30 3.35
CA PHE A 24 -2.88 -10.53 3.38
C PHE A 24 -3.12 -9.03 3.14
N GLN A 25 -3.93 -8.67 2.14
CA GLN A 25 -4.27 -7.27 1.88
C GLN A 25 -4.91 -6.62 3.11
N SER A 26 -5.87 -7.29 3.74
CA SER A 26 -6.56 -6.78 4.93
C SER A 26 -5.60 -6.60 6.11
N PHE A 27 -4.68 -7.54 6.31
CA PHE A 27 -3.62 -7.42 7.30
C PHE A 27 -2.76 -6.17 7.06
N PHE A 28 -2.29 -5.95 5.83
CA PHE A 28 -1.46 -4.78 5.51
C PHE A 28 -2.21 -3.46 5.62
N ILE A 29 -3.52 -3.42 5.33
CA ILE A 29 -4.35 -2.24 5.58
C ILE A 29 -4.36 -1.91 7.07
N LYS A 30 -4.60 -2.91 7.94
CA LYS A 30 -4.61 -2.72 9.40
C LYS A 30 -3.22 -2.34 9.93
N PHE A 31 -2.18 -2.98 9.43
CA PHE A 31 -0.81 -2.65 9.76
C PHE A 31 -0.48 -1.19 9.37
N GLY A 32 -0.92 -0.74 8.20
CA GLY A 32 -0.78 0.64 7.76
C GLY A 32 -1.44 1.65 8.70
N GLN A 33 -2.62 1.32 9.26
CA GLN A 33 -3.29 2.16 10.26
C GLN A 33 -2.47 2.31 11.55
N VAL A 34 -1.88 1.21 12.03
CA VAL A 34 -0.97 1.24 13.19
C VAL A 34 0.27 2.07 12.87
N PHE A 35 0.85 1.89 11.68
CA PHE A 35 2.03 2.64 11.23
C PHE A 35 1.77 4.15 11.19
N ILE A 36 0.58 4.59 10.74
CA ILE A 36 0.17 5.99 10.76
C ILE A 36 0.18 6.53 12.20
N ALA A 37 -0.48 5.83 13.13
CA ALA A 37 -0.53 6.25 14.53
C ALA A 37 0.87 6.36 15.15
N VAL A 38 1.73 5.36 14.93
CA VAL A 38 3.12 5.37 15.41
C VAL A 38 3.91 6.53 14.82
N THR A 39 3.77 6.80 13.52
CA THR A 39 4.49 7.90 12.85
C THR A 39 4.09 9.26 13.43
N ILE A 40 2.79 9.49 13.64
CA ILE A 40 2.28 10.73 14.23
C ILE A 40 2.80 10.87 15.67
N SER A 41 2.64 9.83 16.50
CA SER A 41 3.07 9.86 17.90
C SER A 41 4.57 10.09 18.04
N LEU A 42 5.41 9.36 17.29
CA LEU A 42 6.86 9.54 17.34
C LEU A 42 7.26 10.93 16.88
N SER A 43 6.64 11.44 15.81
CA SER A 43 6.93 12.78 15.35
C SER A 43 6.62 13.83 16.42
N HIS A 44 5.46 13.75 17.08
CA HIS A 44 5.09 14.71 18.12
C HIS A 44 5.99 14.63 19.36
N ILE A 45 6.33 13.43 19.81
CA ILE A 45 7.20 13.21 20.97
C ILE A 45 8.60 13.78 20.70
N LEU A 46 9.18 13.47 19.54
CA LEU A 46 10.55 13.86 19.21
C LEU A 46 10.70 15.36 18.93
N THR A 47 9.65 16.03 18.47
CA THR A 47 9.69 17.46 18.17
C THR A 47 9.10 18.36 19.25
N GLY A 48 8.69 17.79 20.39
CA GLY A 48 8.18 18.56 21.52
C GLY A 48 6.82 19.22 21.27
N TYR A 49 5.94 18.56 20.51
CA TYR A 49 4.59 19.06 20.26
C TYR A 49 3.80 19.22 21.57
N GLN A 50 3.19 20.39 21.77
CA GLN A 50 2.41 20.71 22.97
C GLN A 50 0.92 20.84 22.63
N GLN A 51 0.12 19.86 23.01
CA GLN A 51 -1.32 19.91 22.72
C GLN A 51 -1.99 21.12 23.40
N GLY A 52 -2.74 21.90 22.62
CA GLY A 52 -3.53 23.02 23.15
C GLY A 52 -2.75 24.33 23.38
N ALA A 53 -1.44 24.36 23.13
CA ALA A 53 -0.69 25.61 23.19
C ALA A 53 -1.14 26.58 22.09
N PRO A 54 -1.26 27.90 22.38
CA PRO A 54 -1.73 28.90 21.41
C PRO A 54 -0.77 29.05 20.23
N THR A 55 0.52 28.75 20.44
CA THR A 55 1.56 28.69 19.40
C THR A 55 2.44 27.47 19.66
N GLN A 56 2.97 26.88 18.58
CA GLN A 56 3.91 25.76 18.64
C GLN A 56 5.31 26.26 18.32
N GLU A 57 6.32 25.65 18.94
CA GLU A 57 7.72 25.89 18.60
C GLU A 57 7.99 25.50 17.13
N PRO A 58 8.95 26.16 16.44
CA PRO A 58 9.29 25.85 15.06
C PRO A 58 9.62 24.38 14.81
N LEU A 59 10.27 23.72 15.78
CA LEU A 59 10.59 22.29 15.70
C LEU A 59 9.33 21.42 15.72
N ALA A 60 8.35 21.75 16.56
CA ALA A 60 7.07 21.04 16.61
C ALA A 60 6.27 21.20 15.30
N LEU A 61 6.29 22.40 14.71
CA LEU A 61 5.73 22.63 13.37
C LEU A 61 6.43 21.80 12.29
N PHE A 62 7.74 21.64 12.38
CA PHE A 62 8.49 20.75 11.49
C PHE A 62 8.07 19.28 11.68
N GLY A 63 7.89 18.82 12.92
CA GLY A 63 7.34 17.49 13.21
C GLY A 63 6.00 17.26 12.53
N ILE A 64 5.08 18.21 12.61
CA ILE A 64 3.79 18.10 11.91
C ILE A 64 3.99 17.88 10.41
N ARG A 65 4.90 18.61 9.78
CA ARG A 65 5.22 18.45 8.35
C ARG A 65 5.84 17.09 8.02
N ILE A 66 6.58 16.47 8.95
CA ILE A 66 7.15 15.13 8.75
C ILE A 66 6.04 14.11 8.50
N HIS A 67 5.07 14.01 9.41
CA HIS A 67 4.05 12.97 9.30
C HIS A 67 2.90 13.32 8.33
N VAL A 68 2.67 14.61 8.04
CA VAL A 68 1.64 15.04 7.07
C VAL A 68 2.15 15.00 5.63
N ALA A 69 3.42 15.31 5.37
CA ALA A 69 3.94 15.47 4.02
C ALA A 69 5.12 14.55 3.70
N ILE A 70 6.19 14.58 4.51
CA ILE A 70 7.46 13.92 4.16
C ILE A 70 7.31 12.40 4.14
N VAL A 71 6.75 11.81 5.20
CA VAL A 71 6.58 10.36 5.28
C VAL A 71 5.64 9.85 4.19
N PRO A 72 4.44 10.42 3.97
CA PRO A 72 3.58 10.03 2.85
C PRO A 72 4.26 10.17 1.49
N ALA A 73 5.00 11.27 1.25
CA ALA A 73 5.69 11.50 -0.03
C ALA A 73 6.74 10.42 -0.31
N ILE A 74 7.55 10.03 0.69
CA ILE A 74 8.54 8.96 0.55
C ILE A 74 7.84 7.63 0.26
N LEU A 75 6.77 7.30 0.99
CA LEU A 75 6.03 6.05 0.76
C LEU A 75 5.42 5.98 -0.64
N VAL A 76 4.83 7.07 -1.13
CA VAL A 76 4.31 7.16 -2.49
C VAL A 76 5.44 7.00 -3.50
N LEU A 77 6.56 7.71 -3.33
CA LEU A 77 7.70 7.62 -4.24
C LEU A 77 8.23 6.19 -4.34
N VAL A 78 8.46 5.53 -3.20
CA VAL A 78 8.93 4.14 -3.15
C VAL A 78 7.90 3.22 -3.83
N THR A 79 6.62 3.39 -3.54
CA THR A 79 5.55 2.58 -4.17
C THR A 79 5.54 2.76 -5.68
N VAL A 80 5.62 3.99 -6.19
CA VAL A 80 5.67 4.27 -7.62
C VAL A 80 6.88 3.60 -8.27
N LEU A 81 8.06 3.69 -7.67
CA LEU A 81 9.27 3.04 -8.19
C LEU A 81 9.15 1.51 -8.22
N LEU A 82 8.55 0.92 -7.19
CA LEU A 82 8.28 -0.52 -7.14
C LEU A 82 7.29 -0.93 -8.24
N PHE A 83 6.19 -0.19 -8.41
CA PHE A 83 5.22 -0.47 -9.45
C PHE A 83 5.84 -0.31 -10.84
N TRP A 84 6.62 0.74 -11.08
CA TRP A 84 7.28 0.95 -12.35
C TRP A 84 8.24 -0.20 -12.71
N LYS A 85 8.97 -0.73 -11.73
CA LYS A 85 9.92 -1.83 -11.96
C LYS A 85 9.27 -3.21 -12.07
N TYR A 86 8.25 -3.49 -11.27
CA TYR A 86 7.74 -4.86 -11.08
C TYR A 86 6.35 -5.12 -11.66
N TYR A 87 5.54 -4.08 -11.91
CA TYR A 87 4.20 -4.26 -12.44
C TYR A 87 4.24 -4.50 -13.96
N LYS A 88 4.17 -5.78 -14.37
CA LYS A 88 4.25 -6.23 -15.76
C LYS A 88 2.89 -6.63 -16.36
N LEU A 89 1.79 -6.18 -15.77
CA LEU A 89 0.45 -6.53 -16.22
C LEU A 89 -0.01 -5.52 -17.28
N THR A 90 0.21 -5.86 -18.55
CA THR A 90 -0.29 -5.08 -19.69
C THR A 90 -1.71 -5.52 -20.08
N PRO A 91 -2.49 -4.69 -20.79
CA PRO A 91 -3.83 -5.06 -21.24
C PRO A 91 -3.87 -6.38 -22.03
N GLU A 92 -2.85 -6.63 -22.84
CA GLU A 92 -2.71 -7.85 -23.64
C GLU A 92 -2.51 -9.07 -22.73
N LYS A 93 -1.67 -8.94 -21.70
CA LYS A 93 -1.44 -10.01 -20.72
C LYS A 93 -2.70 -10.30 -19.92
N VAL A 94 -3.46 -9.26 -19.55
CA VAL A 94 -4.74 -9.41 -18.85
C VAL A 94 -5.76 -10.15 -19.73
N ALA A 95 -5.86 -9.81 -21.02
CA ALA A 95 -6.74 -10.51 -21.94
C ALA A 95 -6.36 -11.98 -22.10
N ALA A 96 -5.07 -12.27 -22.33
CA ALA A 96 -4.55 -13.63 -22.43
C ALA A 96 -4.79 -14.46 -21.16
N ASN A 97 -4.69 -13.85 -19.97
CA ASN A 97 -4.99 -14.54 -18.71
C ASN A 97 -6.48 -14.93 -18.62
N LYS A 98 -7.40 -14.08 -19.10
CA LYS A 98 -8.84 -14.38 -19.10
C LYS A 98 -9.21 -15.56 -20.01
N GLU A 99 -8.54 -15.67 -21.15
CA GLU A 99 -8.70 -16.81 -22.07
C GLU A 99 -8.18 -18.10 -21.43
N LYS A 100 -6.96 -18.08 -20.89
CA LYS A 100 -6.38 -19.23 -20.17
C LYS A 100 -7.24 -19.71 -19.01
N LEU A 101 -7.81 -18.79 -18.22
CA LEU A 101 -8.72 -19.17 -17.14
C LEU A 101 -9.98 -19.87 -17.64
N ALA A 102 -10.50 -19.48 -18.81
CA ALA A 102 -11.64 -20.15 -19.43
C ALA A 102 -11.27 -21.57 -19.89
N GLU A 103 -10.11 -21.74 -20.53
CA GLU A 103 -9.59 -23.05 -20.94
C GLU A 103 -9.36 -23.98 -19.74
N MET A 104 -8.90 -23.44 -18.61
CA MET A 104 -8.66 -24.19 -17.38
C MET A 104 -9.95 -24.49 -16.59
N GLY A 105 -11.10 -23.93 -16.98
CA GLY A 105 -12.35 -24.06 -16.20
C GLY A 105 -12.29 -23.36 -14.83
N LEU A 106 -11.42 -22.36 -14.67
CA LEU A 106 -11.16 -21.64 -13.40
C LEU A 106 -11.64 -20.18 -13.45
N LYS A 107 -12.57 -19.87 -14.36
CA LYS A 107 -13.18 -18.55 -14.52
C LYS A 107 -13.97 -18.14 -13.26
#